data_AF-A0A257TRH6-F1
#
_entry.id   AF-A0A257TRH6-F1
#
_cell.length_a   1.000
_cell.length_b   1.000
_cell.length_c   1.000
_cell.angle_alpha   90.00
_cell.angle_beta   90.00
_cell.angle_gamma   90.00
#
_symmetry.space_group_name_H-M   'P 1'
#
loop_
_entity.id
_entity.type
_entity.pdbx_description
1 polymer ?
#
loop_
_entity_poly.entity_id
_entity_poly.type
_entity_poly.pdbx_seq_one_letter_code
_entity_poly.pdbx_strand_id
1 'polypeptide(L)'
;MTSKPDHRPSGRRAARRGVVTVEFAVVAPIFFMFVLGVIEFTRAMMVESLLTNAAHLGARAGIIDSAQTSDVTTAVTNYLSGAGISGTTISVTPSPPSSAGYGQNVTVTVSVPYSSVSWLPAPE
;
A
#
# COMPACT_ATOMS: atom_id res chain seq x y z
N MET A 1 36.70 -61.41 -31.25
CA MET A 1 35.70 -60.33 -31.30
C MET A 1 34.94 -60.31 -29.98
N THR A 2 35.28 -59.43 -29.04
CA THR A 2 34.45 -59.17 -27.85
C THR A 2 34.52 -57.67 -27.54
N SER A 3 33.36 -57.04 -27.65
CA SER A 3 33.11 -55.59 -27.51
C SER A 3 33.45 -55.08 -26.11
N LYS A 4 34.13 -53.93 -26.03
CA LYS A 4 34.44 -53.21 -24.78
C LYS A 4 33.25 -52.32 -24.39
N PRO A 5 32.73 -52.38 -23.15
CA PRO A 5 31.60 -51.54 -22.76
C PRO A 5 32.04 -50.10 -22.52
N ASP A 6 31.25 -49.16 -23.04
CA ASP A 6 31.45 -47.72 -22.95
C ASP A 6 30.78 -47.19 -21.67
N HIS A 7 31.58 -46.72 -20.71
CA HIS A 7 31.09 -46.16 -19.44
C HIS A 7 30.89 -44.65 -19.57
N ARG A 8 29.64 -44.23 -19.81
CA ARG A 8 29.27 -42.81 -19.83
C ARG A 8 29.01 -42.29 -18.41
N PRO A 9 29.73 -41.27 -17.91
CA PRO A 9 29.50 -40.73 -16.57
C PRO A 9 28.26 -39.82 -16.59
N SER A 10 27.09 -40.35 -16.24
CA SER A 10 25.82 -39.60 -16.22
C SER A 10 25.56 -38.80 -14.93
N GLY A 11 26.38 -38.96 -13.88
CA GLY A 11 26.10 -38.42 -12.54
C GLY A 11 26.45 -36.95 -12.28
N ARG A 12 27.43 -36.35 -12.99
CA ARG A 12 27.91 -34.98 -12.69
C ARG A 12 26.88 -33.89 -12.97
N ARG A 13 26.02 -34.09 -13.97
CA ARG A 13 25.02 -33.09 -14.38
C ARG A 13 23.81 -33.06 -13.42
N ALA A 14 23.42 -34.22 -12.87
CA ALA A 14 22.38 -34.31 -11.85
C ALA A 14 22.84 -33.71 -10.51
N ALA A 15 24.08 -34.01 -10.08
CA ALA A 15 24.65 -33.46 -8.84
C ALA A 15 24.72 -31.93 -8.85
N ARG A 16 25.14 -31.31 -9.97
CA ARG A 16 25.16 -29.84 -10.11
C ARG A 16 23.77 -29.20 -10.00
N ARG A 17 22.73 -29.88 -10.50
CA ARG A 17 21.34 -29.38 -10.41
C ARG A 17 20.83 -29.43 -8.97
N GLY A 18 21.17 -30.47 -8.20
CA GLY A 18 20.80 -30.57 -6.79
C GLY A 18 21.40 -29.46 -5.92
N VAL A 19 22.68 -29.11 -6.15
CA VAL A 19 23.35 -28.00 -5.44
C VAL A 19 22.65 -26.66 -5.73
N VAL A 20 22.33 -26.37 -7.00
CA VAL A 20 21.63 -25.14 -7.39
C VAL A 20 20.24 -25.04 -6.73
N THR A 21 19.52 -26.16 -6.59
CA THR A 21 18.23 -26.17 -5.89
C THR A 21 18.38 -25.81 -4.41
N VAL A 22 19.43 -26.30 -3.74
CA VAL A 22 19.68 -25.99 -2.32
C VAL A 22 20.11 -24.53 -2.14
N GLU A 23 21.00 -24.01 -3.00
CA GLU A 23 21.41 -22.60 -2.98
C GLU A 23 20.20 -21.67 -3.16
N PHE A 24 19.31 -21.97 -4.11
CA PHE A 24 18.09 -21.22 -4.30
C PHE A 24 17.16 -21.31 -3.08
N ALA A 25 16.99 -22.48 -2.48
CA ALA A 25 16.13 -22.66 -1.31
C ALA A 25 16.57 -21.81 -0.10
N VAL A 26 17.86 -21.51 0.03
CA VAL A 26 18.40 -20.65 1.09
C VAL A 26 18.21 -19.17 0.78
N VAL A 27 18.41 -18.76 -0.48
CA VAL A 27 18.33 -17.33 -0.87
C VAL A 27 16.90 -16.86 -1.10
N ALA A 28 16.04 -17.72 -1.63
CA ALA A 28 14.68 -17.37 -2.02
C ALA A 28 13.83 -16.78 -0.86
N PRO A 29 13.83 -17.31 0.37
CA PRO A 29 13.05 -16.73 1.47
C PRO A 29 13.42 -15.29 1.78
N ILE A 30 14.72 -14.98 1.84
CA ILE A 30 15.22 -13.63 2.10
C ILE A 30 14.87 -12.70 0.94
N PHE A 31 15.07 -13.16 -0.30
CA PHE A 31 14.72 -12.41 -1.49
C PHE A 31 13.23 -12.05 -1.53
N PHE A 32 12.34 -13.02 -1.29
CA PHE A 32 10.90 -12.76 -1.26
C PHE A 32 10.48 -11.86 -0.10
N MET A 33 11.11 -11.99 1.08
CA MET A 33 10.88 -11.06 2.19
C MET A 33 11.18 -9.61 1.79
N PHE A 34 12.30 -9.36 1.11
CA PHE A 34 12.63 -8.03 0.60
C PHE A 34 11.66 -7.54 -0.47
N VAL A 35 11.31 -8.40 -1.44
CA VAL A 35 10.36 -8.03 -2.51
C VAL A 35 9.00 -7.67 -1.93
N LEU A 36 8.46 -8.48 -1.01
CA LEU A 36 7.19 -8.22 -0.35
C LEU A 36 7.25 -6.95 0.51
N GLY A 37 8.36 -6.73 1.22
CA GLY A 37 8.58 -5.50 1.99
C GLY A 37 8.57 -4.24 1.12
N VAL A 38 9.21 -4.27 -0.06
CA VAL A 38 9.21 -3.14 -1.00
C VAL A 38 7.81 -2.90 -1.59
N ILE A 39 7.09 -3.95 -1.94
CA ILE A 39 5.71 -3.85 -2.44
C ILE A 39 4.82 -3.18 -1.40
N GLU A 40 4.91 -3.63 -0.16
CA GLU A 40 4.12 -3.12 0.95
C GLU A 40 4.46 -1.64 1.27
N PHE A 41 5.75 -1.30 1.29
CA PHE A 41 6.18 0.08 1.48
C PHE A 41 5.71 1.01 0.35
N THR A 42 5.78 0.56 -0.89
CA THR A 42 5.30 1.32 -2.06
C THR A 42 3.79 1.57 -1.95
N ARG A 43 3.04 0.56 -1.51
CA ARG A 43 1.61 0.69 -1.25
C ARG A 43 1.30 1.69 -0.14
N ALA A 44 2.05 1.69 0.96
CA ALA A 44 1.88 2.67 2.03
C ALA A 44 2.04 4.12 1.52
N MET A 45 3.11 4.38 0.76
CA MET A 45 3.36 5.69 0.13
C MET A 45 2.26 6.09 -0.88
N MET A 46 1.74 5.12 -1.65
CA MET A 46 0.62 5.36 -2.56
C MET A 46 -0.63 5.82 -1.78
N VAL A 47 -0.95 5.14 -0.68
CA VAL A 47 -2.11 5.49 0.16
C VAL A 47 -1.94 6.87 0.78
N GLU A 48 -0.75 7.20 1.30
CA GLU A 48 -0.48 8.53 1.86
C GLU A 48 -0.71 9.66 0.84
N SER A 49 -0.27 9.46 -0.40
CA SER A 49 -0.53 10.40 -1.51
C SER A 49 -2.03 10.54 -1.80
N LEU A 50 -2.78 9.43 -1.80
CA LEU A 50 -4.23 9.45 -1.96
C LEU A 50 -4.93 10.20 -0.82
N LEU A 51 -4.55 9.97 0.43
CA LEU A 51 -5.12 10.68 1.59
C LEU A 51 -4.84 12.18 1.52
N THR A 52 -3.63 12.57 1.12
CA THR A 52 -3.24 13.98 0.96
C THR A 52 -4.08 14.67 -0.12
N ASN A 53 -4.24 14.01 -1.28
CA ASN A 53 -5.10 14.53 -2.34
C ASN A 53 -6.57 14.61 -1.91
N ALA A 54 -7.07 13.61 -1.19
CA ALA A 54 -8.41 13.62 -0.65
C ALA A 54 -8.62 14.79 0.32
N ALA A 55 -7.67 15.03 1.23
CA ALA A 55 -7.70 16.14 2.16
C ALA A 55 -7.72 17.49 1.42
N HIS A 56 -6.94 17.66 0.34
CA HIS A 56 -6.98 18.87 -0.50
C HIS A 56 -8.34 19.08 -1.17
N LEU A 57 -8.96 18.01 -1.70
CA LEU A 57 -10.30 18.09 -2.28
C LEU A 57 -11.36 18.43 -1.22
N GLY A 58 -11.24 17.83 -0.03
CA GLY A 58 -12.07 18.15 1.12
C GLY A 58 -11.91 19.61 1.57
N ALA A 59 -10.68 20.11 1.65
CA ALA A 59 -10.41 21.51 1.99
C ALA A 59 -11.00 22.46 0.94
N ARG A 60 -10.89 22.14 -0.34
CA ARG A 60 -11.52 22.92 -1.42
C ARG A 60 -13.04 23.00 -1.26
N ALA A 61 -13.68 21.89 -0.88
CA ALA A 61 -15.12 21.89 -0.56
C ALA A 61 -15.43 22.71 0.70
N GLY A 62 -14.55 22.67 1.71
CA GLY A 62 -14.72 23.35 3.00
C GLY A 62 -14.47 24.86 3.00
N ILE A 63 -13.84 25.43 1.96
CA ILE A 63 -13.58 26.88 1.86
C ILE A 63 -14.83 27.67 1.43
N ILE A 64 -15.87 27.00 0.92
CA ILE A 64 -17.12 27.66 0.53
C ILE A 64 -17.81 28.21 1.78
N ASP A 65 -18.27 29.46 1.77
CA ASP A 65 -18.88 30.13 2.93
C ASP A 65 -20.05 29.36 3.56
N SER A 66 -20.81 28.61 2.74
CA SER A 66 -21.93 27.77 3.20
C SER A 66 -21.56 26.31 3.47
N ALA A 67 -20.29 25.93 3.35
CA ALA A 67 -19.84 24.55 3.43
C ALA A 67 -20.17 23.92 4.79
N GLN A 68 -20.79 22.74 4.72
CA GLN A 68 -21.02 21.88 5.86
C GLN A 68 -19.97 20.77 5.92
N THR A 69 -19.82 20.18 7.10
CA THR A 69 -18.94 19.02 7.29
C THR A 69 -19.30 17.88 6.35
N SER A 70 -20.59 17.72 5.99
CA SER A 70 -21.05 16.75 5.00
C SER A 70 -20.47 16.95 3.60
N ASP A 71 -20.26 18.19 3.16
CA ASP A 71 -19.71 18.49 1.84
C ASP A 71 -18.25 18.04 1.76
N VAL A 72 -17.50 18.33 2.82
CA VAL A 72 -16.10 17.90 2.99
C VAL A 72 -16.01 16.37 3.05
N THR A 73 -16.81 15.72 3.90
CA THR A 73 -16.79 14.26 4.03
C THR A 73 -17.19 13.57 2.74
N THR A 74 -18.15 14.12 1.99
CA THR A 74 -18.59 13.58 0.70
C THR A 74 -17.49 13.69 -0.35
N ALA A 75 -16.83 14.85 -0.45
CA ALA A 75 -15.72 15.05 -1.39
C ALA A 75 -14.56 14.07 -1.12
N VAL A 76 -14.16 13.93 0.15
CA VAL A 76 -13.10 13.00 0.57
C VAL A 76 -13.50 11.55 0.30
N THR A 77 -14.72 11.16 0.68
CA THR A 77 -15.20 9.77 0.55
C THR A 77 -15.35 9.36 -0.92
N ASN A 78 -15.88 10.24 -1.77
CA ASN A 78 -16.01 9.97 -3.20
C ASN A 78 -14.66 9.75 -3.88
N TYR A 79 -13.66 10.55 -3.51
CA TYR A 79 -12.30 10.38 -4.04
C TYR A 79 -11.65 9.07 -3.57
N LEU A 80 -11.71 8.78 -2.27
CA LEU A 80 -11.05 7.61 -1.68
C LEU A 80 -11.73 6.29 -2.05
N SER A 81 -13.07 6.27 -2.12
CA SER A 81 -13.81 5.09 -2.59
C SER A 81 -13.50 4.78 -4.06
N GLY A 82 -13.34 5.78 -4.91
CA GLY A 82 -12.87 5.62 -6.29
C GLY A 82 -11.46 5.03 -6.40
N ALA A 83 -10.63 5.23 -5.37
CA ALA A 83 -9.29 4.66 -5.25
C ALA A 83 -9.26 3.32 -4.47
N GLY A 84 -10.41 2.76 -4.08
CA GLY A 84 -10.51 1.51 -3.32
C GLY A 84 -10.06 1.62 -1.86
N ILE A 85 -9.99 2.83 -1.30
CA ILE A 85 -9.63 3.09 0.10
C ILE A 85 -10.92 3.25 0.91
N SER A 86 -11.03 2.47 2.00
CA SER A 86 -12.18 2.47 2.90
C SER A 86 -11.74 2.46 4.37
N GLY A 87 -12.68 2.63 5.30
CA GLY A 87 -12.38 2.69 6.74
C GLY A 87 -11.61 3.95 7.15
N THR A 88 -11.82 5.06 6.43
CA THR A 88 -11.14 6.32 6.69
C THR A 88 -11.84 7.10 7.79
N THR A 89 -11.07 7.80 8.60
CA THR A 89 -11.55 8.76 9.59
C THR A 89 -11.27 10.16 9.08
N ILE A 90 -12.32 10.99 9.00
CA ILE A 90 -12.28 12.35 8.47
C ILE A 90 -12.62 13.29 9.62
N SER A 91 -11.74 14.24 9.90
CA SER A 91 -11.96 15.31 10.86
C SER A 91 -11.87 16.66 10.16
N VAL A 92 -12.74 17.58 10.53
CA VAL A 92 -12.84 18.91 9.97
C VAL A 92 -12.88 19.92 11.10
N THR A 93 -12.05 20.96 11.04
CA THR A 93 -11.98 21.99 12.07
C THR A 93 -11.85 23.37 11.44
N PRO A 94 -12.73 24.32 11.75
CA PRO A 94 -13.92 24.18 12.60
C PRO A 94 -15.04 23.36 11.92
N SER A 95 -16.00 22.88 12.71
CA SER A 95 -17.13 22.05 12.25
C SER A 95 -18.45 22.70 12.67
N PRO A 96 -19.27 23.23 11.74
CA PRO A 96 -19.07 23.20 10.29
C PRO A 96 -17.97 24.17 9.82
N PRO A 97 -17.36 23.92 8.64
CA PRO A 97 -16.37 24.82 8.04
C PRO A 97 -16.85 26.27 7.92
N SER A 98 -18.14 26.46 7.64
CA SER A 98 -18.81 27.76 7.55
C SER A 98 -18.76 28.60 8.84
N SER A 99 -18.38 28.00 9.98
CA SER A 99 -18.18 28.73 11.24
C SER A 99 -16.81 29.40 11.35
N ALA A 100 -15.90 29.14 10.41
CA ALA A 100 -14.62 29.82 10.34
C ALA A 100 -14.83 31.31 9.99
N GLY A 101 -14.32 32.21 10.84
CA GLY A 101 -14.31 33.64 10.54
C GLY A 101 -13.35 34.00 9.41
N TYR A 102 -13.46 35.21 8.88
CA TYR A 102 -12.54 35.71 7.85
C TYR A 102 -11.07 35.60 8.31
N GLY A 103 -10.23 35.00 7.48
CA GLY A 103 -8.82 34.77 7.77
C GLY A 103 -8.52 33.61 8.73
N GLN A 104 -9.54 32.87 9.20
CA GLN A 104 -9.34 31.65 9.99
C GLN A 104 -9.06 30.45 9.09
N ASN A 105 -8.24 29.52 9.57
CA ASN A 105 -7.93 28.29 8.85
C ASN A 105 -9.06 27.27 8.95
N VAL A 106 -9.44 26.68 7.81
CA VAL A 106 -10.19 25.43 7.76
C VAL A 106 -9.20 24.29 7.58
N THR A 107 -9.16 23.36 8.54
CA THR A 107 -8.28 22.19 8.56
C THR A 107 -9.10 20.94 8.27
N VAL A 108 -8.62 20.14 7.32
CA VAL A 108 -9.19 18.82 7.00
C VAL A 108 -8.11 17.77 7.27
N THR A 109 -8.40 16.84 8.17
CA THR A 109 -7.53 15.72 8.50
C THR A 109 -8.20 14.43 8.01
N VAL A 110 -7.47 13.65 7.23
CA VAL A 110 -7.92 12.36 6.74
C VAL A 110 -6.91 11.31 7.18
N SER A 111 -7.40 10.24 7.79
CA SER A 111 -6.56 9.15 8.29
C SER A 111 -7.19 7.81 7.97
N VAL A 112 -6.37 6.77 7.90
CA VAL A 112 -6.82 5.39 7.71
C VAL A 112 -5.91 4.49 8.54
N PRO A 113 -6.45 3.48 9.26
CA PRO A 113 -5.62 2.50 9.92
C PRO A 113 -4.76 1.76 8.90
N TYR A 114 -3.46 1.62 9.16
CA TYR A 114 -2.57 0.92 8.24
C TYR A 114 -3.03 -0.52 7.95
N SER A 115 -3.58 -1.22 8.95
CA SER A 115 -4.10 -2.57 8.81
C SER A 115 -5.28 -2.69 7.83
N SER A 116 -6.07 -1.64 7.58
CA SER A 116 -7.17 -1.69 6.61
C SER A 116 -6.70 -1.50 5.17
N VAL A 117 -5.48 -1.01 5.00
CA VAL A 117 -4.84 -0.80 3.70
C VAL A 117 -3.64 -1.69 3.48
N SER A 118 -3.22 -2.55 4.42
CA SER A 118 -2.11 -3.48 4.21
C SER A 118 -2.51 -4.65 3.32
N TRP A 119 -1.56 -5.19 2.56
CA TRP A 119 -1.73 -6.50 1.89
C TRP A 119 -1.21 -7.67 2.72
N LEU A 120 -0.54 -7.38 3.82
CA LEU A 120 -0.11 -8.39 4.78
C LEU A 120 -1.17 -8.52 5.88
N PRO A 121 -1.37 -9.74 6.41
CA PRO A 121 -2.21 -9.91 7.59
C PRO A 121 -1.63 -9.08 8.74
N ALA A 122 -2.48 -8.28 9.37
CA ALA A 122 -2.08 -7.53 10.55
C ALA A 122 -1.79 -8.53 11.68
N PRO A 123 -0.68 -8.36 12.44
CA PRO A 123 -0.52 -9.08 13.69
C PRO A 123 -1.63 -8.66 14.66
N GLU A 124 -2.24 -9.64 15.32
CA GLU A 124 -3.24 -9.45 16.39
C GLU A 124 -2.69 -8.66 17.59
#